data_AF-A0A1B6FFS2-F1
#
_entry.id   AF-A0A1B6FFS2-F1
#
_cell.length_a   1.000
_cell.length_b   1.000
_cell.length_c   1.000
_cell.angle_alpha   90.00
_cell.angle_beta   90.00
_cell.angle_gamma   90.00
#
_symmetry.space_group_name_H-M   'P 1'
#
loop_
_entity.id
_entity.type
_entity.pdbx_description
1 polymer ?
#
loop_
_entity_poly.entity_id
_entity_poly.type
_entity_poly.pdbx_seq_one_letter_code
_entity_poly.pdbx_strand_id
1 'polypeptide(L)'
;LEKENSCGAEANDTLIANRSCFDFAIILDRSVDPISAILTPLTYSGLIAEVFDTKGTTIELSTEGSDSRSVTLNSSDRLYAEIRDKHFNAIGKVLAKRAHRLNDQINEKKNENSSVQEMRQLINRLPLLLSDKKTLVMHTNIAEKIKKATELDEFIDELSIEQDFLNCVETDRICNA
;
A
#
# COMPACT_ATOMS: atom_id res chain seq x y z
N LEU A 1 -21.43 -66.61 24.10
CA LEU A 1 -22.84 -66.28 24.41
C LEU A 1 -22.82 -64.90 25.07
N GLU A 2 -22.47 -63.87 24.29
CA GLU A 2 -23.44 -62.96 23.61
C GLU A 2 -24.17 -62.10 24.67
N LYS A 3 -24.09 -60.76 24.69
CA LYS A 3 -24.02 -59.77 23.61
C LYS A 3 -23.26 -58.49 24.00
N GLU A 4 -22.76 -57.83 22.97
CA GLU A 4 -22.23 -56.47 22.88
C GLU A 4 -23.24 -55.39 23.34
N ASN A 5 -22.78 -54.23 23.82
CA ASN A 5 -22.81 -53.01 23.00
C ASN A 5 -22.01 -51.84 23.63
N SER A 6 -21.32 -51.15 22.74
CA SER A 6 -20.36 -50.06 22.89
C SER A 6 -20.87 -48.82 23.63
N CYS A 7 -20.01 -48.25 24.49
CA CYS A 7 -20.11 -46.84 24.88
C CYS A 7 -19.23 -46.06 23.90
N GLY A 8 -19.89 -45.38 22.96
CA GLY A 8 -19.27 -44.68 21.83
C GLY A 8 -18.24 -43.65 22.27
N ALA A 9 -17.02 -43.81 21.78
CA ALA A 9 -15.99 -42.80 21.78
C ALA A 9 -16.25 -41.81 20.63
N GLU A 10 -17.32 -41.01 20.71
CA GLU A 10 -17.65 -40.01 19.69
C GLU A 10 -18.40 -38.83 20.34
N ALA A 11 -17.69 -37.99 21.09
CA ALA A 11 -18.26 -36.74 21.62
C ALA A 11 -17.24 -35.63 21.90
N ASN A 12 -16.04 -35.67 21.31
CA ASN A 12 -15.02 -34.64 21.55
C ASN A 12 -14.49 -33.91 20.30
N ASP A 13 -15.00 -34.20 19.10
CA ASP A 13 -14.55 -33.53 17.87
C ASP A 13 -15.49 -32.40 17.40
N THR A 14 -16.71 -32.32 17.92
CA THR A 14 -17.72 -31.33 17.47
C THR A 14 -17.65 -29.99 18.22
N LEU A 15 -16.94 -29.92 19.35
CA LEU A 15 -16.83 -28.70 20.16
C LEU A 15 -15.71 -27.74 19.69
N ILE A 16 -14.86 -28.17 18.76
CA ILE A 16 -13.81 -27.33 18.17
C ILE A 16 -14.32 -26.57 16.92
N ALA A 17 -15.42 -27.00 16.32
CA ALA A 17 -15.96 -26.43 15.08
C ALA A 17 -16.71 -25.08 15.24
N ASN A 18 -17.04 -24.67 16.47
CA ASN A 18 -17.84 -23.47 16.75
C ASN A 18 -17.05 -22.32 17.37
N ARG A 19 -15.71 -22.32 17.29
CA ARG A 19 -14.96 -21.09 17.53
C ARG A 19 -15.09 -20.20 16.31
N SER A 20 -15.98 -19.22 16.39
CA SER A 20 -15.91 -18.02 15.56
C SER A 20 -14.45 -17.54 15.54
N CYS A 21 -13.87 -17.34 14.36
CA CYS A 21 -12.52 -16.78 14.25
C CYS A 21 -12.46 -15.30 14.63
N PHE A 22 -13.62 -14.67 14.87
CA PHE A 22 -13.75 -13.28 15.28
C PHE A 22 -14.28 -13.20 16.71
N ASP A 23 -13.62 -12.41 17.55
CA ASP A 23 -14.06 -12.15 18.93
C ASP A 23 -15.21 -11.13 18.98
N PHE A 24 -15.16 -10.10 18.12
CA PHE A 24 -16.13 -9.01 18.10
C PHE A 24 -16.39 -8.51 16.68
N ALA A 25 -17.59 -8.00 16.43
CA ALA A 25 -17.94 -7.23 15.24
C ALA A 25 -18.38 -5.82 15.67
N ILE A 26 -17.74 -4.79 15.11
CA ILE A 26 -18.06 -3.39 15.38
C ILE A 26 -18.70 -2.81 14.11
N ILE A 27 -19.89 -2.24 14.25
CA ILE A 27 -20.60 -1.58 13.14
C ILE A 27 -20.54 -0.07 13.41
N LEU A 28 -19.96 0.67 12.46
CA LEU A 28 -19.85 2.13 12.51
C LEU A 28 -20.62 2.71 11.34
N ASP A 29 -21.53 3.64 11.64
CA ASP A 29 -22.20 4.45 10.63
C ASP A 29 -21.31 5.66 10.28
N ARG A 30 -21.09 5.92 8.99
CA ARG A 30 -20.25 7.02 8.52
C ARG A 30 -20.79 8.39 8.95
N SER A 31 -22.10 8.52 9.17
CA SER A 31 -22.73 9.77 9.62
C SER A 31 -22.23 10.27 10.97
N VAL A 32 -21.62 9.40 11.79
CA VAL A 32 -21.07 9.76 13.12
C VAL A 32 -19.80 10.62 13.01
N ASP A 33 -19.05 10.48 11.93
CA ASP A 33 -17.87 11.28 11.63
C ASP A 33 -17.86 11.54 10.13
N PRO A 34 -18.46 12.61 9.59
CA PRO A 34 -18.36 12.91 8.17
C PRO A 34 -17.01 13.54 7.82
N ILE A 35 -16.37 14.23 8.78
CA ILE A 35 -15.18 15.07 8.57
C ILE A 35 -14.02 14.23 8.04
N SER A 36 -13.71 13.08 8.65
CA SER A 36 -12.54 12.28 8.20
C SER A 36 -12.67 11.70 6.78
N ALA A 37 -13.85 11.75 6.15
CA ALA A 37 -14.05 11.30 4.77
C ALA A 37 -13.96 12.43 3.75
N ILE A 38 -14.00 13.70 4.19
CA ILE A 38 -13.91 14.88 3.33
C ILE A 38 -12.49 15.42 3.29
N LEU A 39 -11.70 15.20 4.35
CA LEU A 39 -10.30 15.63 4.40
C LEU A 39 -9.45 14.92 3.36
N THR A 40 -8.54 15.67 2.76
CA THR A 40 -7.53 15.16 1.86
C THR A 40 -6.60 14.18 2.59
N PRO A 41 -6.54 12.90 2.16
CA PRO A 41 -5.70 11.93 2.83
C PRO A 41 -4.22 12.13 2.47
N LEU A 42 -3.33 12.13 3.47
CA LEU A 42 -1.89 12.37 3.27
C LEU A 42 -1.01 11.10 3.29
N THR A 43 -1.64 9.93 3.29
CA THR A 43 -0.94 8.65 3.14
C THR A 43 -0.65 8.36 1.68
N TYR A 44 0.35 7.53 1.40
CA TYR A 44 0.69 7.17 0.03
C TYR A 44 -0.49 6.53 -0.72
N SER A 45 -1.24 5.63 -0.10
CA SER A 45 -2.43 5.02 -0.73
C SER A 45 -3.58 6.01 -0.92
N GLY A 46 -3.80 6.90 0.06
CA GLY A 46 -4.82 7.94 -0.04
C GLY A 46 -4.55 8.90 -1.19
N LEU A 47 -3.33 9.44 -1.28
CA LEU A 47 -2.96 10.35 -2.37
C LEU A 47 -2.93 9.65 -3.74
N ILE A 48 -2.74 8.33 -3.81
CA ILE A 48 -2.93 7.60 -5.07
C ILE A 48 -4.39 7.67 -5.51
N ALA A 49 -5.34 7.48 -4.59
CA ALA A 49 -6.76 7.54 -4.90
C ALA A 49 -7.21 8.95 -5.32
N GLU A 50 -6.54 9.98 -4.81
CA GLU A 50 -6.81 11.39 -5.13
C GLU A 50 -6.22 11.81 -6.49
N VAL A 51 -4.97 11.44 -6.76
CA VAL A 51 -4.23 11.92 -7.94
C VAL A 51 -4.49 11.06 -9.18
N PHE A 52 -4.95 9.83 -9.03
CA PHE A 52 -5.18 8.90 -10.14
C PHE A 52 -6.64 8.47 -10.21
N ASP A 53 -7.10 8.21 -11.42
CA ASP A 53 -8.36 7.51 -11.63
C ASP A 53 -8.23 6.08 -11.11
N THR A 54 -8.89 5.81 -9.98
CA THR A 54 -8.88 4.50 -9.33
C THR A 54 -10.25 3.82 -9.41
N LYS A 55 -10.23 2.53 -9.76
CA LYS A 55 -11.41 1.65 -9.71
C LYS A 55 -11.10 0.53 -8.72
N GLY A 56 -11.51 0.74 -7.46
CA GLY A 56 -11.12 -0.13 -6.36
C GLY A 56 -9.60 -0.11 -6.15
N THR A 57 -8.95 -1.27 -6.24
CA THR A 57 -7.49 -1.39 -6.07
C THR A 57 -6.68 -1.20 -7.36
N THR A 58 -7.33 -0.83 -8.46
CA THR A 58 -6.67 -0.72 -9.77
C THR A 58 -6.56 0.74 -10.19
N ILE A 59 -5.36 1.14 -10.60
CA ILE A 59 -5.06 2.48 -11.10
C ILE A 59 -4.80 2.42 -12.61
N GLU A 60 -5.21 3.45 -13.34
CA GLU A 60 -4.89 3.61 -14.75
C GLU A 60 -3.66 4.52 -14.92
N LEU A 61 -2.54 3.97 -15.36
CA LEU A 61 -1.32 4.72 -15.65
C LEU A 61 -1.33 5.12 -17.12
N SER A 62 -1.63 6.38 -17.40
CA SER A 62 -1.40 6.98 -18.72
C SER A 62 0.11 7.16 -18.95
N THR A 63 0.59 6.52 -20.02
CA THR A 63 1.93 6.74 -20.57
C THR A 63 1.78 7.61 -21.81
N GLU A 64 2.52 8.72 -21.86
CA GLU A 64 2.56 9.63 -23.01
C GLU A 64 2.96 8.86 -24.28
N GLY A 65 1.99 8.47 -25.14
CA GLY A 65 2.26 7.81 -26.43
C GLY A 65 1.58 6.48 -26.77
N SER A 66 0.38 6.19 -26.24
CA SER A 66 -0.49 5.04 -26.62
C SER A 66 -0.21 3.70 -25.93
N ASP A 67 -0.68 3.59 -24.69
CA ASP A 67 -1.62 2.58 -24.19
C ASP A 67 -1.76 2.84 -22.68
N SER A 68 -2.97 2.98 -22.16
CA SER A 68 -3.18 3.10 -20.72
C SER A 68 -2.92 1.73 -20.08
N ARG A 69 -1.96 1.69 -19.14
CA ARG A 69 -1.64 0.47 -18.41
C ARG A 69 -2.40 0.46 -17.10
N SER A 70 -3.31 -0.50 -16.93
CA SER A 70 -3.91 -0.75 -15.62
C SER A 70 -2.95 -1.52 -14.71
N VAL A 71 -2.86 -1.10 -13.45
CA VAL A 71 -2.05 -1.73 -12.43
C VAL A 71 -2.88 -1.93 -11.18
N THR A 72 -2.90 -3.17 -10.67
CA THR A 72 -3.55 -3.49 -9.39
C THR A 72 -2.56 -3.36 -8.25
N LEU A 73 -2.92 -2.57 -7.24
CA LEU A 73 -2.13 -2.32 -6.04
C LEU A 73 -2.71 -3.13 -4.87
N ASN A 74 -1.95 -4.09 -4.35
CA ASN A 74 -2.33 -4.86 -3.18
C ASN A 74 -1.10 -5.37 -2.41
N SER A 75 -1.31 -6.03 -1.27
CA SER A 75 -0.24 -6.49 -0.39
C SER A 75 0.63 -7.63 -0.95
N SER A 76 0.33 -8.16 -2.13
CA SER A 76 1.23 -9.09 -2.83
C SER A 76 2.54 -8.40 -3.24
N ASP A 77 2.46 -7.09 -3.50
CA ASP A 77 3.63 -6.24 -3.65
C ASP A 77 4.16 -5.84 -2.26
N ARG A 78 5.34 -6.38 -1.90
CA ARG A 78 5.98 -6.13 -0.62
C ARG A 78 6.39 -4.68 -0.43
N LEU A 79 6.79 -3.99 -1.51
CA LEU A 79 7.13 -2.57 -1.43
C LEU A 79 5.86 -1.77 -1.15
N TYR A 80 4.78 -2.03 -1.89
CA TYR A 80 3.50 -1.34 -1.66
C TYR A 80 2.99 -1.56 -0.23
N ALA A 81 3.02 -2.80 0.28
CA ALA A 81 2.61 -3.12 1.64
C ALA A 81 3.40 -2.34 2.70
N GLU A 82 4.69 -2.06 2.46
CA GLU A 82 5.52 -1.26 3.36
C GLU A 82 5.15 0.23 3.33
N ILE A 83 4.86 0.78 2.14
CA ILE A 83 4.72 2.23 1.94
C ILE A 83 3.28 2.76 1.98
N ARG A 84 2.26 1.92 1.69
CA ARG A 84 0.87 2.37 1.49
C ARG A 84 0.26 3.17 2.64
N ASP A 85 0.63 2.85 3.87
CA ASP A 85 0.05 3.42 5.10
C ASP A 85 0.95 4.50 5.72
N LYS A 86 2.05 4.87 5.04
CA LYS A 86 2.97 5.92 5.49
C LYS A 86 2.53 7.28 4.96
N HIS A 87 2.77 8.32 5.77
CA HIS A 87 2.69 9.71 5.31
C HIS A 87 3.61 9.92 4.10
N PHE A 88 3.13 10.67 3.09
CA PHE A 88 3.80 10.82 1.80
C PHE A 88 5.26 11.30 1.90
N ASN A 89 5.52 12.27 2.79
CA ASN A 89 6.88 12.78 3.06
C ASN A 89 7.92 11.70 3.43
N ALA A 90 7.50 10.56 3.98
CA ALA A 90 8.43 9.47 4.33
C ALA A 90 8.78 8.57 3.13
N ILE A 91 8.01 8.62 2.04
CA ILE A 91 8.11 7.66 0.93
C ILE A 91 9.43 7.79 0.18
N GLY A 92 9.86 9.02 -0.13
CA GLY A 92 11.10 9.26 -0.86
C GLY A 92 12.31 8.60 -0.20
N LYS A 93 12.42 8.66 1.13
CA LYS A 93 13.49 8.02 1.90
C LYS A 93 13.45 6.49 1.79
N VAL A 94 12.26 5.89 1.83
CA VAL A 94 12.09 4.43 1.71
C VAL A 94 12.47 3.96 0.31
N LEU A 95 11.98 4.64 -0.74
CA LEU A 95 12.29 4.33 -2.14
C LEU A 95 13.79 4.44 -2.42
N ALA A 96 14.45 5.52 -1.97
CA ALA A 96 15.89 5.70 -2.12
C ALA A 96 16.69 4.56 -1.47
N LYS A 97 16.35 4.21 -0.22
CA LYS A 97 16.99 3.09 0.49
C LYS A 97 16.82 1.77 -0.25
N ARG A 98 15.63 1.49 -0.79
CA ARG A 98 15.34 0.28 -1.55
C ARG A 98 16.08 0.25 -2.89
N ALA A 99 16.20 1.40 -3.54
CA ALA A 99 16.95 1.58 -4.79
C ALA A 99 18.43 1.28 -4.61
N HIS A 100 19.07 1.87 -3.60
CA HIS A 100 20.47 1.59 -3.28
C HIS A 100 20.70 0.10 -3.02
N ARG A 101 19.90 -0.51 -2.14
CA ARG A 101 20.03 -1.94 -1.82
C ARG A 101 19.86 -2.85 -3.04
N LEU A 102 18.89 -2.55 -3.92
CA LEU A 102 18.69 -3.35 -5.14
C LEU A 102 19.82 -3.18 -6.13
N ASN A 103 20.35 -1.96 -6.28
CA ASN A 103 21.50 -1.72 -7.16
C ASN A 103 22.75 -2.43 -6.67
N ASP A 104 23.01 -2.45 -5.36
CA ASP A 104 24.13 -3.18 -4.77
C ASP A 104 24.04 -4.69 -5.09
N GLN A 105 22.87 -5.29 -4.86
CA GLN A 105 22.60 -6.72 -5.14
C GLN A 105 22.69 -7.08 -6.62
N ILE A 106 22.36 -6.16 -7.52
CA ILE A 106 22.46 -6.38 -8.97
C ILE A 106 23.91 -6.17 -9.45
N ASN A 107 24.63 -5.22 -8.89
CA ASN A 107 25.99 -4.84 -9.29
C ASN A 107 27.08 -5.75 -8.70
N GLU A 108 26.78 -6.55 -7.67
CA GLU A 108 27.63 -7.66 -7.21
C GLU A 108 28.08 -8.58 -8.37
N LYS A 109 27.34 -8.60 -9.49
CA LYS A 109 27.71 -9.26 -10.75
C LYS A 109 29.03 -8.82 -11.39
N LYS A 110 29.54 -7.62 -11.08
CA LYS A 110 30.72 -7.04 -11.75
C LYS A 110 32.05 -7.39 -11.09
N ASN A 111 32.05 -8.13 -9.99
CA ASN A 111 33.30 -8.59 -9.39
C ASN A 111 33.84 -9.81 -10.16
N GLU A 112 34.94 -9.59 -10.88
CA GLU A 112 35.66 -10.58 -11.71
C GLU A 112 36.16 -11.81 -10.92
N ASN A 113 36.12 -11.76 -9.58
CA ASN A 113 36.57 -12.82 -8.67
C ASN A 113 35.44 -13.71 -8.09
N SER A 114 34.22 -13.64 -8.65
CA SER A 114 33.07 -14.41 -8.12
C SER A 114 33.20 -15.91 -8.41
N SER A 115 32.97 -16.76 -7.41
CA SER A 115 33.00 -18.22 -7.58
C SER A 115 31.87 -18.72 -8.50
N VAL A 116 32.10 -19.82 -9.22
CA VAL A 116 31.07 -20.47 -10.06
C VAL A 116 29.81 -20.81 -9.24
N GLN A 117 29.96 -21.13 -7.95
CA GLN A 117 28.83 -21.39 -7.05
C GLN A 117 28.02 -20.13 -6.75
N GLU A 118 28.69 -19.00 -6.52
CA GLU A 118 28.06 -17.69 -6.27
C GLU A 118 27.32 -17.20 -7.51
N MET A 119 27.92 -17.37 -8.70
CA MET A 119 27.27 -17.04 -9.97
C MET A 119 25.97 -17.83 -10.16
N ARG A 120 25.97 -19.13 -9.83
CA ARG A 120 24.76 -19.98 -9.93
C ARG A 120 23.66 -19.53 -8.96
N GLN A 121 24.02 -19.15 -7.75
CA GLN A 121 23.06 -18.59 -6.77
C GLN A 121 22.47 -17.25 -7.24
N LEU A 122 23.29 -16.38 -7.84
CA LEU A 122 22.86 -15.09 -8.37
C LEU A 122 21.93 -15.24 -9.57
N ILE A 123 22.21 -16.15 -10.51
CA ILE A 123 21.31 -16.44 -11.65
C ILE A 123 19.93 -16.86 -11.15
N ASN A 124 19.86 -17.68 -10.10
CA ASN A 124 18.60 -18.12 -9.51
C ASN A 124 17.81 -16.96 -8.86
N ARG A 125 18.49 -15.97 -8.29
CA ARG A 125 17.85 -14.80 -7.64
C ARG A 125 17.52 -13.67 -8.61
N LEU A 126 18.16 -13.63 -9.77
CA LEU A 126 18.06 -12.53 -10.73
C LEU A 126 16.62 -12.22 -11.17
N PRO A 127 15.74 -13.20 -11.47
CA PRO A 127 14.36 -12.91 -11.85
C PRO A 127 13.61 -12.13 -10.77
N LEU A 128 13.82 -12.47 -9.49
CA LEU A 128 13.22 -11.78 -8.36
C LEU A 128 13.74 -10.35 -8.24
N LEU A 129 15.05 -10.14 -8.38
CA LEU A 129 15.65 -8.80 -8.33
C LEU A 129 15.17 -7.88 -9.47
N LEU A 130 14.97 -8.43 -10.66
CA LEU A 130 14.43 -7.68 -11.80
C LEU A 130 12.95 -7.33 -11.59
N SER A 131 12.17 -8.25 -11.02
CA SER A 131 10.79 -7.99 -10.62
C SER A 131 10.71 -6.87 -9.56
N ASP A 132 11.52 -6.96 -8.50
CA ASP A 132 11.63 -5.94 -7.45
C ASP A 132 12.01 -4.57 -8.05
N LYS A 133 12.94 -4.54 -9.01
CA LYS A 133 13.33 -3.32 -9.72
C LYS A 133 12.17 -2.73 -10.51
N LYS A 134 11.36 -3.56 -11.18
CA LYS A 134 10.17 -3.10 -11.92
C LYS A 134 9.13 -2.47 -11.00
N THR A 135 8.82 -3.13 -9.88
CA THR A 135 7.95 -2.60 -8.82
C THR A 135 8.46 -1.28 -8.25
N LEU A 136 9.77 -1.19 -7.98
CA LEU A 136 10.39 0.03 -7.47
C LEU A 136 10.23 1.19 -8.46
N VAL A 137 10.55 0.99 -9.74
CA VAL A 137 10.40 2.02 -10.78
C VAL A 137 8.95 2.49 -10.88
N MET A 138 7.99 1.56 -10.84
CA MET A 138 6.58 1.88 -10.86
C MET A 138 6.19 2.80 -9.69
N HIS A 139 6.56 2.45 -8.46
CA HIS A 139 6.25 3.27 -7.29
C HIS A 139 6.99 4.60 -7.25
N THR A 140 8.20 4.68 -7.80
CA THR A 140 8.91 5.95 -8.01
C THR A 140 8.14 6.85 -8.96
N ASN A 141 7.70 6.35 -10.11
CA ASN A 141 6.92 7.15 -11.07
C ASN A 141 5.59 7.63 -10.48
N ILE A 142 4.90 6.77 -9.71
CA ILE A 142 3.68 7.14 -8.98
C ILE A 142 3.98 8.25 -7.97
N ALA A 143 5.03 8.07 -7.16
CA ALA A 143 5.42 9.07 -6.17
C ALA A 143 5.84 10.40 -6.82
N GLU A 144 6.48 10.39 -7.99
CA GLU A 144 6.79 11.61 -8.73
C GLU A 144 5.53 12.34 -9.20
N LYS A 145 4.52 11.63 -9.71
CA LYS A 145 3.24 12.23 -10.10
C LYS A 145 2.51 12.83 -8.89
N ILE A 146 2.43 12.08 -7.78
CA ILE A 146 1.82 12.60 -6.53
C ILE A 146 2.57 13.83 -6.06
N LYS A 147 3.91 13.77 -6.03
CA LYS A 147 4.73 14.89 -5.58
C LYS A 147 4.43 16.16 -6.38
N LYS A 148 4.34 16.06 -7.70
CA LYS A 148 3.96 17.19 -8.57
C LYS A 148 2.58 17.74 -8.24
N ALA A 149 1.60 16.88 -8.00
CA ALA A 149 0.25 17.29 -7.62
C ALA A 149 0.24 18.01 -6.25
N THR A 150 0.96 17.48 -5.26
CA THR A 150 1.04 18.05 -3.91
C THR A 150 1.90 19.31 -3.81
N GLU A 151 2.64 19.66 -4.87
CA GLU A 151 3.42 20.89 -4.96
C GLU A 151 2.66 22.04 -5.66
N LEU A 152 1.42 21.80 -6.10
CA LEU A 152 0.57 22.84 -6.69
C LEU A 152 0.04 23.79 -5.61
N ASP A 153 -0.01 25.08 -5.91
CA ASP A 153 -0.54 26.11 -4.99
C ASP A 153 -1.98 25.80 -4.58
N GLU A 154 -2.82 25.35 -5.52
CA GLU A 154 -4.21 24.95 -5.24
C GLU A 154 -4.31 23.86 -4.18
N PHE A 155 -3.46 22.84 -4.25
CA PHE A 155 -3.41 21.76 -3.26
C PHE A 155 -2.95 22.27 -1.89
N ILE A 156 -1.95 23.16 -1.88
CA ILE A 156 -1.41 23.73 -0.65
C ILE A 156 -2.44 24.62 0.03
N ASP A 157 -3.16 25.44 -0.73
CA ASP A 157 -4.22 26.32 -0.26
C ASP A 157 -5.39 25.51 0.30
N GLU A 158 -5.86 24.48 -0.43
CA GLU A 158 -6.91 23.56 0.04
C GLU A 158 -6.53 22.88 1.35
N LEU A 159 -5.32 22.32 1.42
CA LEU A 159 -4.85 21.65 2.63
C LEU A 159 -4.69 22.63 3.80
N SER A 160 -4.29 23.88 3.56
CA SER A 160 -4.23 24.91 4.60
C SER A 160 -5.61 25.21 5.16
N ILE A 161 -6.61 25.35 4.29
CA ILE A 161 -8.01 25.59 4.69
C ILE A 161 -8.55 24.42 5.50
N GLU A 162 -8.31 23.17 5.06
CA GLU A 162 -8.70 21.98 5.82
C GLU A 162 -8.09 21.97 7.23
N GLN A 163 -6.80 22.32 7.34
CA GLN A 163 -6.11 22.39 8.62
C GLN A 163 -6.65 23.50 9.52
N ASP A 164 -6.97 24.66 8.97
CA ASP A 164 -7.59 25.76 9.71
C ASP A 164 -8.95 25.35 10.26
N PHE A 165 -9.79 24.70 9.44
CA PHE A 165 -11.07 24.16 9.90
C PHE A 165 -10.92 23.14 11.04
N LEU A 166 -9.96 22.21 10.92
CA LEU A 166 -9.69 21.22 11.96
C LEU A 166 -9.19 21.83 13.26
N ASN A 167 -8.41 22.91 13.16
CA ASN A 167 -7.91 23.65 14.31
C ASN A 167 -8.93 24.66 14.86
N CYS A 168 -10.15 24.69 14.30
CA CYS A 168 -11.20 25.66 14.61
C CYS A 168 -10.75 27.12 14.47
N VAL A 169 -9.88 27.39 13.49
CA VAL A 169 -9.44 28.74 13.14
C VAL A 169 -10.46 29.33 12.17
N GLU A 170 -11.05 30.46 12.52
CA GLU A 170 -11.95 31.27 11.67
C GLU A 170 -13.24 30.59 11.12
N THR A 171 -13.80 29.59 11.81
CA THR A 171 -15.05 28.92 11.38
C THR A 171 -16.28 29.84 11.32
N ASP A 172 -16.24 30.99 11.99
CA ASP A 172 -17.42 31.82 12.26
C ASP A 172 -17.49 33.09 11.39
N ARG A 173 -16.52 33.30 10.49
CA ARG A 173 -16.59 34.43 9.55
C ARG A 173 -17.52 34.09 8.40
N ILE A 174 -18.79 34.47 8.55
CA ILE A 174 -19.72 34.55 7.44
C ILE A 174 -19.10 35.49 6.39
N CYS A 175 -18.71 34.95 5.24
CA CYS A 175 -18.34 35.76 4.08
C CYS A 175 -19.58 36.56 3.67
N ASN A 176 -19.66 37.83 4.07
CA ASN A 176 -20.61 38.75 3.49
C ASN A 176 -20.18 38.98 2.03
N ALA A 177 -20.87 38.30 1.12
CA ALA A 177 -20.80 38.54 -0.32
C ALA A 177 -21.43 39.88 -0.69
#